data_AF-A0A1X9Z8K8-F1
#
_entry.id   AF-A0A1X9Z8K8-F1
#
_cell.length_a   1.000
_cell.length_b   1.000
_cell.length_c   1.000
_cell.angle_alpha   90.00
_cell.angle_beta   90.00
_cell.angle_gamma   90.00
#
_symmetry.space_group_name_H-M   'P 1'
#
loop_
_entity.id
_entity.type
_entity.pdbx_description
1 polymer ?
#
loop_
_entity_poly.entity_id
_entity_poly.type
_entity_poly.pdbx_seq_one_letter_code
_entity_poly.pdbx_strand_id
1 'polypeptide(L)' 'MYKSKFDGLWWSVDKTGHGGSKFEVFTETPKGLEWYKDADGFGNFIQDKYKGETGKFIPWSKLKSVQ' A
#
# COMPACT_ATOMS: atom_id res chain seq x y z
N MET A 1 -3.16 -8.32 2.30
CA MET A 1 -2.01 -7.40 2.49
C MET A 1 -0.98 -8.12 3.33
N TYR A 2 0.29 -7.80 3.16
CA TYR A 2 1.41 -8.41 3.89
C TYR A 2 2.21 -7.33 4.61
N LYS A 3 2.50 -7.50 5.89
CA LYS A 3 3.40 -6.60 6.65
C LYS A 3 4.83 -7.11 6.53
N SER A 4 5.72 -6.29 6.00
CA SER A 4 7.15 -6.57 5.98
C SER A 4 7.70 -6.60 7.41
N LYS A 5 8.49 -7.61 7.72
CA LYS A 5 9.14 -7.76 9.04
C LYS A 5 10.38 -6.89 9.21
N PHE A 6 10.93 -6.35 8.12
CA PHE A 6 12.19 -5.61 8.12
C PHE A 6 11.98 -4.10 8.28
N ASP A 7 11.03 -3.54 7.53
CA ASP A 7 10.75 -2.11 7.46
C ASP A 7 9.41 -1.73 8.09
N GLY A 8 8.58 -2.71 8.45
CA GLY A 8 7.26 -2.48 9.06
C GLY A 8 6.20 -1.93 8.09
N LEU A 9 6.50 -1.83 6.79
CA LEU A 9 5.55 -1.37 5.79
C LEU A 9 4.58 -2.48 5.41
N TRP A 10 3.39 -2.06 5.01
CA TRP A 10 2.33 -2.93 4.52
C TRP A 10 2.27 -2.89 3.01
N TRP A 11 2.32 -4.07 2.40
CA TRP A 11 2.33 -4.26 0.96
C TRP A 11 1.01 -4.88 0.52
N SER A 12 0.36 -4.25 -0.47
CA SER A 12 -0.84 -4.76 -1.14
C SER A 12 -0.54 -4.95 -2.61
N VAL A 13 -1.02 -6.04 -3.20
CA VAL A 13 -0.91 -6.22 -4.66
C VAL A 13 -1.86 -5.25 -5.35
N ASP A 14 -1.32 -4.42 -6.25
CA ASP A 14 -2.13 -3.56 -7.11
C ASP A 14 -2.80 -4.41 -8.19
N LYS A 15 -4.10 -4.67 -8.01
CA LYS A 15 -4.91 -5.45 -8.97
C LYS A 15 -5.43 -4.61 -10.13
N THR A 16 -5.45 -3.28 -9.97
CA THR A 16 -5.93 -2.37 -11.01
C THR A 16 -4.91 -2.18 -12.11
N GLY A 17 -3.60 -2.23 -11.79
CA GLY A 17 -2.53 -2.14 -12.80
C GLY A 17 -2.42 -0.76 -13.44
N HIS A 18 -2.91 0.28 -12.77
CA HIS A 18 -2.86 1.65 -13.27
C HIS A 18 -1.48 2.27 -13.00
N GLY A 19 -0.73 2.57 -14.07
CA GLY A 19 0.52 3.34 -13.98
C GLY A 19 1.75 2.53 -13.55
N GLY A 20 1.84 1.25 -13.93
CA GLY A 20 3.06 0.43 -13.81
C GLY A 20 3.38 -0.12 -12.42
N SER A 21 2.58 0.20 -11.41
CA SER A 21 2.68 -0.36 -10.07
C SER A 21 2.27 -1.83 -10.04
N LYS A 22 3.02 -2.63 -9.29
CA LYS A 22 2.64 -4.01 -8.91
C LYS A 22 2.22 -4.09 -7.46
N PHE A 23 2.69 -3.17 -6.63
CA PHE A 23 2.32 -3.08 -5.23
C PHE A 23 1.98 -1.66 -4.82
N GLU A 24 1.05 -1.54 -3.89
CA GLU A 24 0.77 -0.34 -3.12
C GLU A 24 1.34 -0.55 -1.71
N VAL A 25 2.12 0.42 -1.24
CA VAL A 25 2.85 0.35 0.02
C VAL A 25 2.28 1.37 0.99
N PHE A 26 2.09 0.94 2.24
CA PHE A 26 1.43 1.71 3.29
C PHE A 26 2.25 1.71 4.58
N THR A 27 2.15 2.80 5.33
CA THR A 27 2.65 2.90 6.71
C THR A 27 1.52 2.59 7.70
N GLU A 28 1.90 1.96 8.81
CA GLU A 28 0.98 1.67 9.89
C GLU A 28 0.75 2.90 10.78
N THR A 29 -0.51 3.18 11.11
CA THR A 29 -0.90 4.22 12.06
C THR A 29 -1.88 3.65 13.10
N PRO A 30 -2.09 4.32 14.24
CA PRO A 30 -3.08 3.88 15.24
C PRO A 30 -4.51 3.73 14.68
N LYS A 31 -4.85 4.45 13.60
CA LYS A 31 -6.20 4.46 13.02
C LYS A 31 -6.36 3.53 11.81
N GLY A 32 -5.27 3.13 11.17
CA GLY A 32 -5.29 2.35 9.94
C GLY A 32 -3.97 2.40 9.19
N LEU A 33 -4.03 2.11 7.89
CA LEU A 33 -2.91 2.21 6.97
C LEU A 33 -2.99 3.50 6.16
N GLU A 34 -1.89 4.24 6.10
CA GLU A 34 -1.75 5.42 5.26
C GLU A 34 -0.88 5.07 4.05
N TRP A 35 -1.31 5.47 2.86
CA TRP A 35 -0.55 5.24 1.63
C TRP A 35 0.80 5.96 1.73
N TYR A 36 1.86 5.18 1.52
CA TYR A 36 3.22 5.67 1.53
C TYR A 36 3.70 5.94 0.11
N LYS A 37 3.75 4.88 -0.72
CA LYS A 37 4.21 4.89 -2.12
C LYS A 37 3.66 3.69 -2.87
N ASP A 38 3.73 3.74 -4.20
CA ASP A 38 3.59 2.55 -5.03
C ASP A 38 4.97 1.96 -5.34
N ALA A 39 5.02 0.65 -5.59
CA ALA A 39 6.22 -0.06 -5.96
C ALA A 39 6.03 -0.91 -7.22
N ASP A 40 7.12 -1.12 -7.96
CA ASP A 40 7.19 -2.02 -9.10
C ASP A 40 7.26 -3.51 -8.65
N GLY A 41 7.34 -4.43 -9.61
CA GLY A 41 7.42 -5.87 -9.34
C GLY A 41 8.71 -6.34 -8.66
N PHE A 42 9.72 -5.48 -8.58
CA PHE A 42 11.00 -5.74 -7.95
C PHE A 42 11.10 -5.13 -6.54
N GLY A 43 10.06 -4.38 -6.12
CA GLY A 43 10.02 -3.69 -4.83
C GLY A 43 10.64 -2.30 -4.85
N ASN A 44 10.96 -1.73 -6.02
CA ASN A 44 11.44 -0.35 -6.12
C ASN A 44 10.26 0.61 -6.04
N PHE A 45 10.39 1.65 -5.23
CA PHE A 45 9.37 2.68 -5.14
C PHE A 45 9.32 3.54 -6.40
N ILE A 46 8.12 3.73 -6.93
CA ILE A 46 7.86 4.61 -8.06
C ILE A 46 7.89 6.05 -7.57
N GLN A 47 8.76 6.87 -8.15
CA GLN A 47 8.83 8.30 -7.86
C GLN A 47 7.75 9.08 -8.62
N ASP A 48 7.39 10.26 -8.12
CA ASP A 48 6.46 11.20 -8.75
C ASP A 48 5.03 10.69 -9.03
N LYS A 49 4.60 9.62 -8.35
CA LYS A 49 3.22 9.15 -8.44
C LYS A 49 2.31 9.92 -7.49
N TYR A 50 1.27 10.53 -8.04
CA TYR A 50 0.21 11.17 -7.26
C TYR A 50 -0.88 10.17 -6.87
N LYS A 51 -1.24 10.12 -5.59
CA LYS A 51 -2.37 9.35 -5.07
C LYS A 51 -3.51 10.29 -4.68
N GLY A 52 -4.66 10.13 -5.33
CA GLY A 52 -5.89 10.82 -4.95
C GLY A 52 -6.42 10.34 -3.59
N GLU A 53 -7.49 10.96 -3.08
CA GLU A 53 -8.02 10.65 -1.74
C GLU A 53 -8.48 9.19 -1.58
N THR A 54 -8.95 8.59 -2.67
CA THR A 54 -9.38 7.18 -2.66
C THR A 54 -8.18 6.26 -2.48
N GLY A 55 -8.21 5.45 -1.43
CA GLY A 55 -7.13 4.52 -1.10
C GLY A 55 -5.90 5.18 -0.47
N LYS A 56 -5.91 6.49 -0.22
CA LYS A 56 -4.84 7.17 0.53
C LYS A 56 -4.82 6.76 2.00
N PHE A 57 -5.98 6.40 2.55
CA PHE A 57 -6.10 5.91 3.92
C PHE A 57 -7.09 4.74 4.00
N ILE A 58 -6.70 3.69 4.71
CA ILE A 58 -7.49 2.47 4.93
C ILE A 58 -7.64 2.29 6.44
N PRO A 59 -8.83 2.57 7.03
CA PRO A 59 -9.03 2.34 8.45
C PRO A 59 -8.99 0.84 8.77
N TRP A 60 -8.55 0.48 9.98
CA TRP A 60 -8.48 -0.92 10.42
C TRP A 60 -9.80 -1.68 10.26
N SER A 61 -10.94 -1.00 10.47
CA SER A 61 -12.28 -1.58 10.31
C SER A 61 -12.61 -1.99 8.87
N LYS A 62 -11.92 -1.45 7.87
CA LYS A 62 -12.08 -1.79 6.45
C LYS A 62 -11.05 -2.80 5.95
N LEU A 63 -10.03 -3.10 6.75
CA LEU A 63 -9.05 -4.13 6.45
C LEU A 63 -9.69 -5.50 6.66
N LYS A 64 -10.22 -6.08 5.59
CA LYS A 64 -10.69 -7.47 5.63
C LYS A 64 -9.48 -8.39 5.71
N SER A 65 -9.25 -8.96 6.89
CA SER A 65 -8.40 -10.14 7.02
C SER A 65 -9.05 -11.27 6.21
N VAL A 66 -8.36 -11.78 5.20
CA VAL A 66 -8.73 -13.07 4.63
C VAL A 66 -8.25 -14.10 5.66
N GLN A 67 -9.18 -14.65 6.45
CA GLN A 67 -8.91 -15.83 7.28
C GLN A 67 -8.63 -17.03 6.40
#